data_AF-A0A9E5BJW5-F1
#
_entry.id   AF-A0A9E5BJW5-F1
#
_cell.length_a   1.000
_cell.length_b   1.000
_cell.length_c   1.000
_cell.angle_alpha   90.00
_cell.angle_beta   90.00
_cell.angle_gamma   90.00
#
_symmetry.space_group_name_H-M   'P 1'
#
loop_
_entity.id
_entity.type
_entity.pdbx_description
1 polymer ?
#
loop_
_entity_poly.entity_id
_entity_poly.type
_entity_poly.pdbx_seq_one_letter_code
_entity_poly.pdbx_strand_id
1 'polypeptide(L)'
;MIVGFPAGGAVDAAGRTMAQALQKSLNQSFVVDNRPGVGGMLAMQEVARSSPDGYVLAVGSAGPLTVSPTIFKNANFDPRQSLSPIIWFVNNPGIVVIRKDLPVN
;
A
#
# COMPACT_ATOMS: atom_id res chain seq x y z
N MET A 1 4.68 -9.40 2.90
CA MET A 1 3.94 -8.13 2.96
C MET A 1 3.98 -7.46 1.60
N ILE A 2 2.82 -7.29 0.97
CA ILE A 2 2.69 -6.78 -0.39
C ILE A 2 2.57 -5.25 -0.37
N VAL A 3 3.32 -4.60 -1.26
CA VAL A 3 3.26 -3.16 -1.53
C VAL A 3 2.79 -2.95 -2.96
N GLY A 4 1.68 -2.24 -3.16
CA GLY A 4 1.06 -2.01 -4.47
C GLY A 4 1.75 -0.99 -5.38
N PHE A 5 2.99 -0.61 -5.08
CA PHE A 5 3.73 0.46 -5.76
C PHE A 5 5.18 0.04 -6.03
N PRO A 6 5.86 0.66 -7.01
CA PRO A 6 7.27 0.40 -7.29
C PRO A 6 8.15 0.61 -6.05
N ALA A 7 9.26 -0.13 -5.99
CA ALA A 7 10.25 0.02 -4.93
C ALA A 7 10.87 1.43 -4.93
N GLY A 8 11.27 1.91 -3.75
CA GLY A 8 11.88 3.23 -3.57
C GLY A 8 10.90 4.40 -3.41
N GLY A 9 9.60 4.18 -3.61
CA GLY A 9 8.56 5.19 -3.32
C GLY A 9 8.20 5.28 -1.83
N ALA A 10 7.40 6.28 -1.47
CA ALA A 10 6.99 6.52 -0.08
C ALA A 10 6.28 5.31 0.57
N VAL A 11 5.42 4.61 -0.17
CA VAL A 11 4.70 3.42 0.34
C VAL A 11 5.64 2.23 0.57
N ASP A 12 6.65 2.06 -0.29
CA ASP A 12 7.68 1.04 -0.12
C ASP A 12 8.55 1.32 1.13
N ALA A 13 8.97 2.58 1.30
CA ALA A 13 9.72 3.00 2.48
C ALA A 13 8.93 2.76 3.78
N ALA A 14 7.64 3.09 3.79
CA ALA A 14 6.73 2.81 4.89
C ALA A 14 6.63 1.30 5.17
N GLY A 15 6.44 0.49 4.13
CA GLY A 15 6.40 -0.98 4.24
C GLY A 15 7.68 -1.55 4.83
N ARG A 16 8.85 -1.16 4.32
CA ARG A 16 10.15 -1.64 4.84
C ARG A 16 10.37 -1.25 6.30
N THR A 17 9.96 -0.04 6.68
CA THR A 17 10.05 0.43 8.07
C THR A 17 9.19 -0.45 8.99
N MET A 18 7.95 -0.73 8.58
CA MET A 18 7.06 -1.60 9.34
C MET A 18 7.57 -3.05 9.40
N ALA A 19 8.04 -3.60 8.28
CA ALA A 19 8.62 -4.94 8.22
C ALA A 19 9.77 -5.10 9.22
N GLN A 20 10.67 -4.12 9.28
CA GLN A 20 11.79 -4.14 10.22
C GLN A 20 11.32 -4.09 11.68
N ALA A 21 10.30 -3.29 11.99
CA ALA A 21 9.73 -3.20 13.33
C ALA A 21 9.05 -4.53 13.75
N LEU A 22 8.25 -5.12 12.86
CA LEU A 22 7.58 -6.40 13.09
C LEU A 22 8.60 -7.54 13.27
N GLN A 23 9.66 -7.56 12.45
CA GLN A 23 10.71 -8.56 12.57
C GLN A 23 11.40 -8.51 13.95
N LYS A 24 11.69 -7.31 14.46
CA LYS A 24 12.25 -7.14 15.80
C LYS A 24 11.30 -7.58 16.91
N SER A 25 10.00 -7.32 16.75
CA SER A 25 8.99 -7.60 17.77
C SER A 25 8.60 -9.09 17.82
N LEU A 26 8.48 -9.72 16.66
CA LEU A 26 7.92 -11.06 16.53
C LEU A 26 8.97 -12.14 16.27
N ASN A 27 10.23 -11.75 16.08
CA ASN A 27 11.34 -12.66 15.76
C ASN A 27 11.04 -13.55 14.53
N GLN A 28 10.32 -13.00 13.56
CA GLN A 28 9.96 -13.65 12.30
C GLN A 28 10.37 -12.75 11.13
N SER A 29 10.67 -13.36 9.97
CA SER A 29 11.04 -12.60 8.78
C SER A 29 9.81 -11.95 8.14
N PHE A 30 9.86 -10.64 7.91
CA PHE A 30 8.84 -9.91 7.16
C PHE A 30 9.41 -9.44 5.82
N VAL A 31 9.06 -10.13 4.74
CA VAL A 31 9.55 -9.82 3.39
C VAL A 31 8.62 -8.82 2.70
N VAL A 32 9.19 -7.76 2.12
CA VAL A 32 8.47 -6.78 1.29
C VAL A 32 8.49 -7.21 -0.17
N ASP A 33 7.32 -7.35 -0.76
CA ASP A 33 7.10 -7.72 -2.16
C ASP A 33 6.35 -6.60 -2.89
N ASN A 34 7.01 -5.93 -3.86
CA ASN A 34 6.44 -4.83 -4.62
C ASN A 34 5.69 -5.35 -5.84
N ARG A 35 4.36 -5.21 -5.85
CA ARG A 35 3.47 -5.62 -6.94
C ARG A 35 2.70 -4.42 -7.50
N PRO A 36 3.34 -3.57 -8.32
CA PRO A 36 2.70 -2.37 -8.86
C PRO A 36 1.62 -2.72 -9.89
N GLY A 37 0.59 -1.87 -9.96
CA GLY A 37 -0.42 -1.94 -11.02
C GLY A 37 -1.75 -1.34 -10.61
N VAL A 38 -2.41 -0.65 -11.55
CA VAL A 38 -3.74 -0.02 -11.39
C VAL A 38 -3.85 0.80 -10.08
N GLY A 39 -2.87 1.68 -9.84
CA GLY A 39 -2.83 2.51 -8.62
C GLY A 39 -2.72 1.71 -7.30
N GLY A 40 -2.23 0.47 -7.36
CA GLY A 40 -2.10 -0.44 -6.22
C GLY A 40 -3.29 -1.36 -6.00
N MET A 41 -4.33 -1.28 -6.84
CA MET A 41 -5.56 -2.06 -6.65
C MET A 41 -5.32 -3.57 -6.83
N LEU A 42 -4.45 -3.97 -7.75
CA LEU A 42 -4.11 -5.39 -7.96
C LEU A 42 -3.50 -6.03 -6.71
N ALA A 43 -2.64 -5.29 -5.99
CA ALA A 43 -2.04 -5.76 -4.75
C ALA A 43 -3.08 -5.95 -3.63
N MET A 44 -4.04 -5.04 -3.51
CA MET A 44 -5.11 -5.18 -2.50
C MET A 44 -6.04 -6.35 -2.82
N GLN A 45 -6.36 -6.56 -4.09
CA GLN A 45 -7.16 -7.70 -4.54
C GLN A 45 -6.46 -9.04 -4.32
N GLU A 46 -5.14 -9.10 -4.54
CA GLU A 46 -4.33 -10.28 -4.26
C GLU A 46 -4.39 -10.66 -2.78
N VAL A 47 -4.20 -9.68 -1.88
CA VAL A 47 -4.26 -9.91 -0.44
C VAL A 47 -5.66 -10.34 -0.03
N ALA A 48 -6.71 -9.72 -0.58
CA ALA A 48 -8.09 -10.11 -0.30
C ALA A 48 -8.46 -11.54 -0.76
N ARG A 49 -7.74 -12.09 -1.76
CA ARG A 49 -7.92 -13.48 -2.22
C ARG A 49 -7.02 -14.48 -1.50
N SER A 50 -6.06 -14.00 -0.72
CA SER A 50 -5.13 -14.86 0.01
C SER A 50 -5.79 -15.56 1.20
N SER A 51 -5.14 -16.58 1.73
CA SER A 51 -5.56 -17.26 2.97
C SER A 51 -5.61 -16.24 4.12
N PRO A 52 -6.69 -16.17 4.91
CA PRO A 52 -6.82 -15.24 6.05
C PRO A 52 -6.07 -15.74 7.30
N ASP A 53 -4.82 -16.18 7.13
CA ASP A 53 -3.98 -16.77 8.19
C ASP A 53 -2.92 -15.81 8.74
N GLY A 54 -2.88 -14.57 8.21
CA GLY A 54 -1.99 -13.51 8.67
C GLY A 54 -0.59 -13.51 8.03
N TYR A 55 -0.26 -14.46 7.15
CA TYR A 55 1.06 -14.49 6.48
C TYR A 55 1.13 -13.56 5.25
N VAL A 56 -0.02 -13.17 4.71
CA VAL A 56 -0.12 -12.22 3.60
C VAL A 56 -0.73 -10.91 4.09
N LEU A 57 0.14 -9.93 4.34
CA LEU A 57 -0.23 -8.59 4.75
C LEU A 57 -0.08 -7.60 3.59
N ALA A 58 -0.81 -6.49 3.63
CA ALA A 58 -0.70 -5.40 2.64
C ALA A 58 -0.35 -4.07 3.30
N VAL A 59 0.42 -3.23 2.61
CA VAL A 59 0.53 -1.81 2.93
C VAL A 59 -0.57 -1.05 2.19
N GLY A 60 -1.59 -0.64 2.94
CA GLY A 60 -2.68 0.19 2.45
C GLY A 60 -2.26 1.63 2.14
N SER A 61 -2.94 2.25 1.18
CA SER A 61 -2.83 3.69 0.91
C SER A 61 -4.15 4.23 0.34
N ALA A 62 -4.29 5.55 0.29
CA ALA A 62 -5.52 6.21 -0.19
C ALA A 62 -5.89 5.83 -1.63
N GLY A 63 -4.90 5.56 -2.49
CA GLY A 63 -5.10 5.16 -3.88
C GLY A 63 -6.02 3.93 -4.01
N PRO A 64 -5.56 2.73 -3.62
CA PRO A 64 -6.32 1.52 -3.82
C PRO A 64 -7.44 1.29 -2.78
N LEU A 65 -7.40 1.93 -1.61
CA LEU A 65 -8.42 1.76 -0.56
C LEU A 65 -9.58 2.76 -0.65
N THR A 66 -9.42 3.87 -1.37
CA THR A 66 -10.44 4.93 -1.42
C THR A 66 -10.63 5.44 -2.84
N VAL A 67 -9.57 5.97 -3.46
CA VAL A 67 -9.68 6.63 -4.78
C VAL A 67 -10.17 5.64 -5.85
N SER A 68 -9.48 4.51 -6.02
CA SER A 68 -9.81 3.53 -7.07
C SER A 68 -11.24 2.98 -6.95
N PRO A 69 -11.72 2.49 -5.77
CA PRO A 69 -13.11 2.07 -5.61
C PRO A 69 -14.15 3.16 -5.89
N THR A 70 -13.81 4.43 -5.65
CA THR A 70 -14.74 5.54 -5.89
C THR A 70 -14.81 5.95 -7.37
N ILE A 71 -13.70 5.90 -8.11
CA ILE A 71 -13.67 6.37 -9.50
C ILE A 71 -13.97 5.28 -10.54
N PHE A 72 -13.73 4.01 -10.21
CA PHE A 72 -14.03 2.89 -11.12
C PHE A 72 -15.44 2.35 -10.86
N LYS A 73 -16.36 2.58 -11.79
CA LYS A 73 -17.77 2.13 -11.70
C LYS A 73 -17.94 0.64 -11.37
N ASN A 74 -17.03 -0.21 -11.84
CA ASN A 74 -17.06 -1.66 -11.64
C ASN A 74 -15.74 -2.15 -11.03
N ALA A 75 -15.33 -1.59 -9.89
CA ALA A 75 -14.08 -1.97 -9.24
C ALA A 75 -14.03 -3.46 -8.80
N ASN A 76 -15.17 -4.15 -8.73
CA ASN A 76 -15.34 -5.55 -8.26
C ASN A 76 -14.55 -5.85 -6.96
N PHE A 77 -14.37 -4.82 -6.14
CA PHE A 77 -13.54 -4.83 -4.95
C PHE A 77 -14.05 -3.75 -3.99
N ASP A 78 -14.57 -4.14 -2.82
CA ASP A 78 -14.86 -3.21 -1.72
C ASP A 78 -13.82 -3.46 -0.61
N PRO A 79 -12.83 -2.56 -0.45
CA PRO A 79 -11.79 -2.74 0.56
C PRO A 79 -12.33 -2.95 1.98
N ARG A 80 -13.51 -2.39 2.30
CA ARG A 80 -14.12 -2.50 3.64
C ARG A 80 -14.69 -3.89 3.91
N GLN A 81 -15.08 -4.61 2.86
CA GLN A 81 -15.62 -5.96 2.96
C GLN A 81 -14.54 -7.02 2.69
N SER A 82 -13.52 -6.66 1.91
CA SER A 82 -12.50 -7.59 1.42
C SER A 82 -11.21 -7.60 2.25
N LEU A 83 -11.00 -6.65 3.15
CA LEU A 83 -9.78 -6.55 3.96
C LEU A 83 -10.10 -6.29 5.43
N SER A 84 -9.31 -6.88 6.32
CA SER A 84 -9.34 -6.56 7.75
C SER A 84 -8.29 -5.47 8.07
N PRO A 85 -8.70 -4.29 8.55
CA PRO A 85 -7.76 -3.24 8.94
C PRO A 85 -7.00 -3.66 10.21
N ILE A 86 -5.68 -3.43 10.23
CA ILE A 86 -4.82 -3.78 11.36
C ILE A 86 -4.45 -2.53 12.15
N ILE A 87 -3.69 -1.61 11.52
CA ILE A 87 -3.25 -0.35 12.14
C ILE A 87 -3.08 0.76 11.09
N TRP A 88 -3.23 2.01 11.52
CA TRP A 88 -2.74 3.18 10.79
C TRP A 88 -1.37 3.56 11.39
N PHE A 89 -0.31 3.53 10.59
CA PHE A 89 1.05 3.75 11.09
C PHE A 89 1.86 4.85 10.38
N VAL A 90 1.35 5.45 9.29
CA VAL A 90 2.01 6.57 8.59
C VAL A 90 1.01 7.65 8.23
N ASN A 91 1.33 8.90 8.53
CA ASN A 91 0.70 10.06 7.91
C ASN A 91 1.59 10.57 6.77
N ASN A 92 1.07 10.63 5.54
CA ASN A 92 1.85 11.00 4.35
C ASN A 92 1.21 12.21 3.64
N PRO A 93 1.54 13.45 4.04
CA PRO A 93 1.03 14.64 3.38
C PRO A 93 1.56 14.74 1.95
N GLY A 94 0.68 15.05 1.00
CA GLY A 94 1.08 15.33 -0.38
C GLY A 94 1.78 16.69 -0.50
N ILE A 95 2.83 16.75 -1.30
CA ILE A 95 3.51 17.99 -1.68
C ILE A 95 3.41 18.20 -3.18
N VAL A 96 3.20 19.44 -3.60
CA VAL A 96 3.27 19.83 -5.01
C VAL A 96 4.70 20.26 -5.29
N VAL A 97 5.35 19.57 -6.23
CA VAL A 97 6.72 19.86 -6.65
C VAL A 97 6.74 20.21 -8.12
N ILE A 98 7.59 21.17 -8.48
CA ILE A 98 7.87 21.55 -9.85
C ILE A 98 9.28 21.12 -10.23
N ARG A 99 9.54 20.93 -11.52
CA ARG A 99 10.92 20.78 -12.00
C ARG A 99 11.69 22.08 -11.75
N LYS A 100 12.98 21.96 -11.40
CA LYS A 100 13.83 23.10 -11.01
C LYS A 100 13.90 24.21 -12.06
N ASP A 101 13.80 23.83 -13.33
CA ASP A 101 13.91 24.68 -14.52
C ASP A 101 12.53 25.15 -15.05
N LEU A 102 11.44 24.93 -14.31
CA LEU A 102 10.13 25.42 -14.71
C LEU A 102 10.14 26.96 -14.61
N PRO A 103 9.86 27.71 -15.70
CA PRO A 103 9.86 29.17 -15.68
C PRO A 103 8.57 29.69 -15.05
N VAL A 104 8.46 29.58 -13.73
CA VAL A 104 7.38 30.13 -12.92
C VAL A 104 7.96 31.19 -11.99
N ASN A 105 7.35 32.39 -12.03
CA ASN A 105 7.64 33.53 -11.17
C ASN A 105 6.50 33.69 -10.16
#